data_AF-A0A3A9ZPJ5-F1
#
_entry.id   AF-A0A3A9ZPJ5-F1
#
_cell.length_a   1.000
_cell.length_b   1.000
_cell.length_c   1.000
_cell.angle_alpha   90.00
_cell.angle_beta   90.00
_cell.angle_gamma   90.00
#
_symmetry.space_group_name_H-M   'P 1'
#
loop_
_entity.id
_entity.type
_entity.pdbx_description
1 polymer ?
#
loop_
_entity_poly.entity_id
_entity_poly.type
_entity_poly.pdbx_seq_one_letter_code
_entity_poly.pdbx_strand_id
1 'polypeptide(L)' 'MNEEPCHTFVSDCHVRAAAELIRHTWDPVVLSALRAGATRRQELLVRIAGVSDKVLTQALQ' A
#
# COMPACT_ATOMS: atom_id res chain seq x y z
N MET A 1 7.21 12.04 26.42
CA MET A 1 6.05 11.23 26.85
C MET A 1 5.45 10.66 25.58
N ASN A 2 5.81 9.42 25.23
CA ASN A 2 5.07 8.70 24.20
C ASN A 2 3.95 7.99 24.95
N GLU A 3 2.76 8.56 24.93
CA GLU A 3 1.55 7.82 25.28
C GLU A 3 1.36 6.79 24.17
N GLU A 4 1.87 5.57 24.35
CA GLU A 4 1.36 4.46 23.57
C GLU A 4 -0.13 4.32 23.94
N PRO A 5 -1.06 4.45 22.98
CA PRO A 5 -2.44 4.16 23.26
C PRO A 5 -2.50 2.72 23.76
N CYS A 6 -3.02 2.53 24.97
CA CYS A 6 -3.20 1.22 25.57
C CYS A 6 -4.28 0.50 24.76
N HIS A 7 -3.86 -0.18 23.69
CA HIS A 7 -4.72 -0.95 22.82
C HIS A 7 -5.30 -2.12 23.62
N THR A 8 -6.60 -2.09 23.89
CA THR A 8 -7.33 -3.12 24.66
C THR A 8 -7.19 -4.52 24.05
N PHE A 9 -6.95 -4.61 22.74
CA PHE A 9 -6.75 -5.85 22.02
C PHE A 9 -5.50 -5.81 21.15
N VAL A 10 -4.79 -6.95 21.04
CA VAL A 10 -3.66 -7.14 20.11
C VAL A 10 -4.03 -6.80 18.67
N SER A 11 -5.31 -6.96 18.32
CA SER A 11 -5.82 -6.58 17.00
C SER A 11 -5.58 -5.10 16.68
N ASP A 12 -5.52 -4.20 17.66
CA ASP A 12 -5.36 -2.77 17.40
C ASP A 12 -3.90 -2.35 17.16
N CYS A 13 -2.97 -3.31 17.07
CA CYS A 13 -1.57 -3.01 16.76
C CYS A 13 -1.38 -2.41 15.35
N HIS A 14 -0.30 -1.64 15.21
CA HIS A 14 0.13 -1.09 13.91
C HIS A 14 0.38 -2.16 12.85
N VAL A 15 0.68 -3.40 13.26
CA VAL A 15 0.85 -4.53 12.32
C VAL A 15 -0.45 -4.85 11.61
N ARG A 16 -1.61 -4.82 12.30
CA ARG A 16 -2.92 -5.00 11.64
C ARG A 16 -3.16 -3.88 10.63
N ALA A 17 -2.92 -2.63 11.02
CA ALA A 17 -3.09 -1.48 10.12
C ALA A 17 -2.19 -1.60 8.88
N ALA A 18 -0.94 -2.01 9.05
CA ALA A 18 -0.02 -2.25 7.94
C ALA A 18 -0.49 -3.43 7.06
N ALA A 19 -0.97 -4.52 7.65
CA ALA A 19 -1.48 -5.68 6.92
C ALA A 19 -2.72 -5.34 6.07
N GLU A 20 -3.63 -4.51 6.60
CA GLU A 20 -4.80 -4.02 5.85
C GLU A 20 -4.39 -3.16 4.65
N LEU A 21 -3.32 -2.37 4.78
CA LEU A 21 -2.79 -1.54 3.68
C LEU A 21 -2.15 -2.34 2.54
N ILE A 22 -1.69 -3.58 2.80
CA ILE A 22 -1.02 -4.44 1.80
C ILE A 22 -1.81 -5.72 1.50
N ARG A 23 -3.11 -5.70 1.80
CA ARG A 23 -3.97 -6.89 1.77
C ARG A 23 -4.13 -7.46 0.37
N HIS A 24 -4.13 -6.63 -0.68
CA HIS A 24 -4.24 -7.11 -2.05
C HIS A 24 -2.87 -7.30 -2.70
N THR A 25 -2.81 -8.26 -3.63
CA THR A 25 -1.57 -8.71 -4.29
C THR A 25 -0.73 -7.57 -4.87
N TRP A 26 -1.37 -6.50 -5.34
CA TRP A 26 -0.67 -5.38 -6.01
C TRP A 26 -0.39 -4.19 -5.10
N ASP A 27 -1.04 -4.07 -3.95
CA ASP A 27 -0.86 -2.96 -3.01
C ASP A 27 0.61 -2.78 -2.59
N PRO A 28 1.34 -3.82 -2.12
CA PRO A 28 2.74 -3.64 -1.74
C PRO A 28 3.65 -3.28 -2.92
N VAL A 29 3.32 -3.73 -4.13
CA VAL A 29 4.08 -3.42 -5.35
C VAL A 29 3.86 -1.97 -5.77
N VAL A 30 2.61 -1.50 -5.73
CA VAL A 30 2.25 -0.10 -6.02
C VAL A 30 2.89 0.85 -5.00
N LEU A 31 2.80 0.54 -3.70
CA LEU A 31 3.45 1.32 -2.65
C LEU A 31 4.98 1.38 -2.82
N SER A 32 5.60 0.25 -3.17
CA SER A 32 7.04 0.20 -3.45
C SER A 32 7.44 1.07 -4.65
N ALA A 33 6.65 1.06 -5.73
CA ALA A 33 6.90 1.86 -6.92
C ALA A 33 6.70 3.37 -6.69
N LEU A 34 5.84 3.74 -5.74
CA LEU A 34 5.58 5.13 -5.33
C LEU A 34 6.53 5.67 -4.26
N ARG A 35 7.45 4.85 -3.72
CA ARG A 35 8.42 5.26 -2.70
C ARG A 35 9.25 6.49 -3.11
N ALA A 36 9.53 6.64 -4.41
CA ALA A 36 10.28 7.78 -4.94
C ALA A 36 9.43 9.07 -5.11
N GLY A 37 8.13 9.00 -4.83
CA GLY A 37 7.19 10.11 -4.98
C GLY A 37 6.11 9.85 -6.04
N ALA A 38 5.20 10.82 -6.15
CA ALA A 38 4.12 10.79 -7.14
C ALA A 38 4.67 10.76 -8.57
N THR A 39 4.03 10.00 -9.44
CA THR A 39 4.43 9.82 -10.85
C THR A 39 3.19 9.72 -11.73
N ARG A 40 3.38 9.87 -13.04
CA ARG A 40 2.29 9.70 -14.00
C ARG A 40 1.89 8.24 -14.08
N ARG A 41 0.61 8.00 -14.37
CA ARG A 41 0.05 6.64 -14.49
C ARG A 41 0.83 5.74 -15.46
N GLN A 42 1.21 6.28 -16.62
CA GLN A 42 1.97 5.53 -17.62
C GLN A 42 3.37 5.16 -17.13
N GLU A 43 4.05 6.07 -16.43
CA GLU A 43 5.35 5.78 -15.82
C GLU A 43 5.23 4.72 -14.72
N LEU A 44 4.15 4.74 -13.94
CA LEU A 44 3.88 3.73 -12.91
C LEU A 44 3.65 2.34 -13.52
N LEU A 45 2.89 2.25 -14.61
CA LEU A 45 2.69 0.99 -15.35
C LEU A 45 4.01 0.41 -15.87
N VAL A 46 4.87 1.27 -16.44
CA VAL A 46 6.19 0.87 -16.94
C VAL A 46 7.09 0.39 -15.80
N ARG A 47 7.09 1.10 -14.66
CA ARG A 47 7.91 0.75 -13.49
C ARG A 47 7.49 -0.57 -12.84
N ILE A 48 6.19 -0.84 -12.78
CA ILE A 48 5.67 -2.08 -12.16
C ILE A 48 5.89 -3.28 -13.09
N ALA A 49 5.64 -3.13 -14.40
CA ALA A 49 5.69 -4.17 -15.41
C ALA A 49 4.81 -5.42 -15.10
N GLY A 50 4.02 -5.87 -16.09
CA GLY A 50 3.16 -7.06 -15.91
C GLY A 50 1.85 -6.83 -15.14
N VAL A 51 1.58 -5.60 -14.69
CA VAL A 51 0.25 -5.19 -14.22
C VAL A 51 -0.56 -4.63 -15.40
N SER A 52 -1.85 -4.99 -15.48
CA SER A 52 -2.76 -4.36 -16.45
C SER A 52 -3.23 -3.00 -15.95
N ASP A 53 -3.64 -2.12 -16.87
CA ASP A 53 -4.22 -0.82 -16.50
C ASP A 53 -5.44 -0.99 -15.58
N LYS A 54 -6.30 -1.98 -15.84
CA LYS A 54 -7.45 -2.28 -14.97
C LYS A 54 -7.02 -2.61 -13.55
N VAL A 55 -6.05 -3.50 -13.39
CA VAL A 55 -5.57 -3.95 -12.07
C VAL A 55 -4.91 -2.78 -11.33
N LEU A 56 -4.14 -1.93 -12.03
CA LEU A 56 -3.57 -0.73 -11.43
C LEU A 56 -4.66 0.24 -10.96
N THR A 57 -5.77 0.37 -11.69
CA THR A 57 -6.91 1.18 -11.21
C THR A 57 -7.49 0.60 -9.94
N GLN A 58 -7.71 -0.71 -9.88
CA GLN A 58 -8.28 -1.36 -8.71
C GLN A 58 -7.38 -1.23 -7.46
N ALA A 59 -6.06 -1.26 -7.63
CA ALA A 59 -5.11 -1.09 -6.52
C ALA A 59 -4.96 0.37 -6.03
N LEU A 60 -5.44 1.36 -6.78
CA LEU A 60 -5.36 2.79 -6.43
C LEU A 60 -6.69 3.37 -5.94
N GLN A 61 -7.76 2.57 -5.94
CA GLN A 61 -9.09 2.94 -5.42
C GLN A 61 -9.15 2.78 -3.91
#